data_AF-A0AA37HWE0-F1
#
_entry.id   AF-A0AA37HWE0-F1
#
_cell.length_a   1.000
_cell.length_b   1.000
_cell.length_c   1.000
_cell.angle_alpha   90.00
_cell.angle_beta   90.00
_cell.angle_gamma   90.00
#
_symmetry.space_group_name_H-M   'P 1'
#
loop_
_entity.id
_entity.type
_entity.pdbx_description
1 polymer ?
#
loop_
_entity_poly.entity_id
_entity_poly.type
_entity_poly.pdbx_seq_one_letter_code
_entity_poly.pdbx_strand_id
1 'polypeptide(L)'
;MTKFLKERIGKHEYKAPRKDGNQQFVIDESLIQEFAELETVQFRYCNPYYKDKVWGLFGEQDTLAHFEPLFLEHYNHSFHFPGAHTPTADEVCTWYVPLIEKMLMKYPLSKDEFSQDLLK
;
A
#
# COMPACT_ATOMS: atom_id res chain seq x y z
N MET A 1 8.88 -3.99 6.89
CA MET A 1 9.53 -3.83 5.57
C MET A 1 11.04 -3.64 5.64
N THR A 2 11.62 -2.98 6.65
CA THR A 2 13.09 -2.78 6.73
C THR A 2 13.91 -4.09 6.59
N LYS A 3 13.50 -5.17 7.26
CA LYS A 3 14.17 -6.49 7.16
C LYS A 3 14.18 -7.03 5.73
N PHE A 4 13.10 -6.83 4.98
CA PHE A 4 12.96 -7.29 3.60
C PHE A 4 13.99 -6.64 2.66
N LEU A 5 14.38 -5.38 2.93
CA LEU A 5 15.37 -4.67 2.12
C LEU A 5 16.80 -5.16 2.39
N LYS A 6 17.13 -5.57 3.62
CA LYS A 6 18.48 -6.05 4.00
C LYS A 6 18.94 -7.25 3.16
N GLU A 7 18.02 -8.14 2.82
CA GLU A 7 18.30 -9.31 1.96
C GLU A 7 18.49 -8.95 0.47
N ARG A 8 18.25 -7.69 0.10
CA ARG A 8 18.23 -7.20 -1.28
C ARG A 8 19.24 -6.08 -1.52
N ILE A 9 20.27 -5.96 -0.70
CA ILE A 9 21.36 -5.01 -0.97
C ILE A 9 21.96 -5.29 -2.36
N GLY A 10 22.19 -4.23 -3.12
CA GLY A 10 22.75 -4.31 -4.47
C GLY A 10 21.92 -3.58 -5.52
N LYS A 11 22.23 -3.84 -6.79
CA LYS A 11 21.64 -3.19 -7.94
C LYS A 11 20.39 -3.94 -8.42
N HIS A 12 19.33 -3.19 -8.69
CA HIS A 12 18.03 -3.70 -9.12
C HIS A 12 17.45 -2.88 -10.27
N GLU A 13 16.39 -3.40 -10.87
CA GLU A 13 15.63 -2.72 -11.92
C GLU A 13 14.18 -2.48 -11.48
N TYR A 14 13.63 -1.34 -11.88
CA TYR A 14 12.20 -1.09 -11.67
C TYR A 14 11.37 -2.08 -12.47
N LYS A 15 10.25 -2.53 -11.90
CA LYS A 15 9.31 -3.46 -12.59
C LYS A 15 8.61 -2.82 -13.79
N ALA A 16 8.46 -1.49 -13.77
CA ALA A 16 7.83 -0.72 -14.84
C ALA A 16 8.85 0.21 -15.52
N PRO A 17 8.70 0.46 -16.83
CA PRO A 17 9.52 1.44 -17.55
C PRO A 17 9.45 2.82 -16.91
N ARG A 18 10.61 3.44 -16.73
CA ARG A 18 10.75 4.75 -16.13
C ARG A 18 10.71 5.86 -17.19
N LYS A 19 9.99 6.95 -16.92
CA LYS A 19 9.84 8.09 -17.85
C LYS A 19 11.17 8.76 -18.21
N ASP A 20 12.11 8.79 -17.26
CA ASP A 20 13.45 9.37 -17.41
C ASP A 20 14.46 8.38 -18.02
N GLY A 21 14.04 7.15 -18.36
CA GLY A 21 14.92 6.09 -18.86
C GLY A 21 15.87 5.48 -17.81
N ASN A 22 15.87 5.98 -16.57
CA ASN A 22 16.72 5.47 -15.50
C ASN A 22 16.08 4.21 -14.89
N GLN A 23 16.31 3.06 -15.52
CA GLN A 23 15.65 1.81 -15.16
C GLN A 23 16.22 1.13 -13.91
N GLN A 24 17.35 1.61 -13.39
CA GLN A 24 18.10 0.95 -12.31
C GLN A 24 18.08 1.76 -11.03
N PHE A 25 18.15 1.06 -9.90
CA PHE A 25 18.34 1.64 -8.58
C PHE A 25 19.25 0.73 -7.73
N VAL A 26 19.79 1.27 -6.65
CA VAL A 26 20.64 0.53 -5.71
C VAL A 26 19.97 0.55 -4.36
N ILE A 27 19.91 -0.62 -3.72
CA ILE A 27 19.58 -0.75 -2.30
C ILE A 27 20.90 -0.83 -1.57
N ASP A 28 21.19 0.16 -0.74
CA ASP A 28 22.37 0.22 0.12
C ASP A 28 21.98 0.42 1.59
N GLU A 29 22.97 0.44 2.48
CA GLU A 29 22.74 0.59 3.92
C GLU A 29 22.12 1.95 4.28
N SER A 30 22.48 3.03 3.56
CA SER A 30 21.92 4.36 3.78
C SER A 30 20.42 4.37 3.49
N LEU A 31 20.02 3.85 2.34
CA LEU A 31 18.61 3.72 1.95
C LEU A 31 17.83 2.87 2.96
N ILE A 32 18.41 1.76 3.44
CA ILE A 32 17.76 0.91 4.45
C ILE A 32 17.57 1.67 5.76
N GLN A 33 18.55 2.47 6.18
CA GLN A 33 18.48 3.26 7.41
C GLN A 33 17.41 4.35 7.30
N GLU A 34 17.39 5.10 6.19
CA GLU A 34 16.36 6.11 5.92
C GLU A 34 14.95 5.48 5.89
N PHE A 35 14.81 4.31 5.26
CA PHE A 35 13.55 3.58 5.23
C PHE A 35 13.12 3.15 6.64
N ALA A 36 14.06 2.69 7.48
CA ALA A 36 13.79 2.30 8.85
C ALA A 36 13.27 3.48 9.69
N GLU A 37 13.85 4.67 9.52
CA GLU A 37 13.41 5.88 10.20
C GLU A 37 11.98 6.26 9.80
N LEU A 38 11.65 6.19 8.51
CA LEU A 38 10.29 6.42 8.03
C LEU A 38 9.29 5.38 8.55
N GLU A 39 9.69 4.10 8.62
CA GLU A 39 8.85 3.02 9.14
C GLU A 39 8.42 3.28 10.60
N THR A 40 9.26 3.93 11.42
CA THR A 40 8.91 4.27 12.81
C THR A 40 7.79 5.31 12.95
N VAL A 41 7.51 6.08 11.90
CA VAL A 41 6.54 7.19 11.91
C VAL A 41 5.42 7.00 10.90
N GLN A 42 5.34 5.83 10.24
CA GLN A 42 4.43 5.58 9.13
C GLN A 42 2.93 5.79 9.47
N PHE A 43 2.55 5.72 10.74
CA PHE A 43 1.18 5.94 11.22
C PHE A 43 1.02 7.21 12.09
N ARG A 44 2.03 8.09 12.15
CA ARG A 44 2.05 9.29 13.02
C ARG A 44 0.82 10.19 12.81
N TYR A 45 0.28 10.24 11.61
CA TYR A 45 -0.84 11.11 11.23
C TYR A 45 -2.15 10.33 10.97
N CYS A 46 -2.27 9.10 11.46
CA CYS A 46 -3.53 8.38 11.40
C CYS A 46 -4.62 9.15 12.17
N ASN A 47 -5.62 9.62 11.42
CA ASN A 47 -6.74 10.36 11.98
C ASN A 47 -7.86 9.37 12.37
N PRO A 48 -8.37 9.42 13.61
CA PRO A 48 -9.52 8.64 14.04
C PRO A 48 -10.73 8.69 13.09
N TYR A 49 -10.96 9.83 12.43
CA TYR A 49 -12.03 10.02 11.44
C TYR A 49 -11.96 9.03 10.26
N TYR A 50 -10.75 8.63 9.85
CA TYR A 50 -10.56 7.73 8.70
C TYR A 50 -10.47 6.25 9.08
N LYS A 51 -10.54 5.89 10.38
CA LYS A 51 -10.38 4.49 10.82
C LYS A 51 -11.32 3.49 10.15
N ASP A 52 -12.56 3.90 9.88
CA ASP A 52 -13.58 3.09 9.20
C ASP A 52 -13.64 3.32 7.68
N LYS A 53 -12.81 4.21 7.14
CA LYS A 53 -12.78 4.62 5.72
C LYS A 53 -11.56 4.05 4.99
N VAL A 54 -10.52 3.65 5.69
CA VAL A 54 -9.33 3.00 5.13
C VAL A 54 -9.46 1.50 5.33
N TRP A 55 -9.31 0.75 4.24
CA TRP A 55 -9.45 -0.71 4.20
C TRP A 55 -8.14 -1.33 3.73
N GLY A 56 -7.63 -2.31 4.47
CA GLY A 56 -6.45 -3.08 4.09
C GLY A 56 -6.86 -4.30 3.28
N LEU A 57 -6.25 -4.51 2.11
CA LEU A 57 -6.52 -5.66 1.26
C LEU A 57 -5.34 -6.63 1.36
N PHE A 58 -5.61 -7.86 1.75
CA PHE A 58 -4.59 -8.87 2.01
C PHE A 58 -4.84 -10.14 1.18
N GLY A 59 -3.87 -10.52 0.36
CA GLY A 59 -3.95 -11.76 -0.41
C GLY A 59 -3.69 -12.97 0.47
N GLU A 60 -4.54 -13.98 0.41
CA GLU A 60 -4.40 -15.21 1.20
C GLU A 60 -3.14 -16.01 0.84
N GLN A 61 -2.59 -15.83 -0.37
CA GLN A 61 -1.34 -16.43 -0.82
C GLN A 61 -0.18 -15.44 -0.90
N ASP A 62 -0.29 -14.26 -0.28
CA ASP A 62 0.82 -13.32 -0.14
C ASP A 62 1.90 -13.93 0.75
N THR A 63 3.15 -13.99 0.28
CA THR A 63 4.32 -14.52 1.01
C THR A 63 5.33 -13.44 1.40
N LEU A 64 5.01 -12.17 1.10
CA LEU A 64 5.91 -11.03 1.24
C LEU A 64 5.43 -10.04 2.32
N ALA A 65 4.13 -9.74 2.39
CA ALA A 65 3.60 -8.63 3.16
C ALA A 65 2.57 -9.04 4.23
N HIS A 66 3.06 -9.71 5.29
CA HIS A 66 2.24 -10.12 6.44
C HIS A 66 2.10 -9.02 7.50
N PHE A 67 1.45 -7.91 7.15
CA PHE A 67 1.32 -6.72 8.03
C PHE A 67 -0.10 -6.45 8.52
N GLU A 68 -1.04 -7.36 8.30
CA GLU A 68 -2.43 -7.19 8.75
C GLU A 68 -2.56 -6.88 10.25
N PRO A 69 -1.88 -7.59 11.18
CA PRO A 69 -2.02 -7.29 12.61
C PRO A 69 -1.62 -5.84 12.94
N LEU A 70 -0.49 -5.38 12.38
CA LEU A 70 -0.03 -4.00 12.55
C LEU A 70 -0.99 -2.99 11.92
N PHE A 71 -1.52 -3.30 10.73
CA PHE A 71 -2.51 -2.44 10.07
C PHE A 71 -3.78 -2.26 10.93
N LEU A 72 -4.25 -3.34 11.56
CA LEU A 72 -5.46 -3.35 12.38
C LEU A 72 -5.30 -2.61 13.72
N GLU A 73 -4.06 -2.31 14.17
CA GLU A 73 -3.84 -1.39 15.29
C GLU A 73 -4.27 0.05 14.94
N HIS A 74 -4.24 0.40 13.63
CA HIS A 74 -4.48 1.75 13.14
C HIS A 74 -5.81 1.92 12.41
N TYR A 75 -6.35 0.88 11.77
CA TYR A 75 -7.58 0.92 10.98
C TYR A 75 -8.48 -0.28 11.29
N ASN A 76 -9.78 -0.16 11.01
CA ASN A 76 -10.76 -1.13 11.54
C ASN A 76 -11.15 -2.23 10.54
N HIS A 77 -10.74 -2.13 9.29
CA HIS A 77 -11.25 -2.99 8.23
C HIS A 77 -10.12 -3.62 7.41
N SER A 78 -10.05 -4.95 7.44
CA SER A 78 -9.30 -5.74 6.48
C SER A 78 -10.24 -6.54 5.58
N PHE A 79 -9.78 -6.83 4.37
CA PHE A 79 -10.47 -7.64 3.39
C PHE A 79 -9.48 -8.63 2.78
N HIS A 80 -9.85 -9.91 2.76
CA HIS A 80 -9.03 -10.97 2.18
C HIS A 80 -9.58 -11.41 0.84
N PHE A 81 -8.66 -11.75 -0.06
CA PHE A 81 -9.01 -12.32 -1.36
C PHE A 81 -8.06 -13.48 -1.68
N PRO A 82 -8.50 -14.47 -2.47
CA PRO A 82 -7.71 -15.66 -2.80
C PRO A 82 -6.68 -15.35 -3.88
N GLY A 83 -5.79 -14.39 -3.62
CA GLY A 83 -4.68 -14.03 -4.49
C GLY A 83 -3.36 -13.81 -3.74
N ALA A 84 -2.31 -13.54 -4.52
CA ALA A 84 -0.95 -13.32 -4.02
C ALA A 84 -0.65 -11.83 -3.78
N HIS A 85 0.62 -11.52 -3.51
CA HIS A 85 1.10 -10.15 -3.23
C HIS A 85 0.83 -9.13 -4.35
N THR A 86 0.93 -9.56 -5.61
CA THR A 86 0.67 -8.70 -6.77
C THR A 86 -0.63 -9.15 -7.42
N PRO A 87 -1.74 -8.41 -7.25
CA PRO A 87 -3.01 -8.79 -7.84
C PRO A 87 -2.95 -8.66 -9.36
N THR A 88 -3.63 -9.57 -10.04
CA THR A 88 -3.89 -9.55 -11.48
C THR A 88 -5.05 -8.61 -11.81
N ALA A 89 -5.19 -8.23 -13.08
CA ALA A 89 -6.31 -7.41 -13.54
C ALA A 89 -7.66 -8.08 -13.24
N ASP A 90 -7.76 -9.39 -13.41
CA ASP A 90 -8.99 -10.15 -13.13
C ASP A 90 -9.33 -10.16 -11.64
N GLU A 91 -8.32 -10.32 -10.77
CA GLU A 91 -8.51 -10.24 -9.31
C GLU A 91 -8.94 -8.82 -8.88
N VAL A 92 -8.37 -7.78 -9.49
CA VAL A 92 -8.79 -6.39 -9.23
C VAL A 92 -10.27 -6.21 -9.61
N CYS A 93 -10.66 -6.63 -10.82
CA CYS A 93 -12.04 -6.54 -11.27
C CYS A 93 -13.00 -7.37 -10.41
N THR A 94 -12.58 -8.55 -9.97
CA THR A 94 -13.42 -9.49 -9.21
C THR A 94 -13.58 -9.08 -7.75
N TRP A 95 -12.52 -8.58 -7.12
CA TRP A 95 -12.47 -8.38 -5.67
C TRP A 95 -12.37 -6.92 -5.25
N TYR A 96 -11.57 -6.11 -5.97
CA TYR A 96 -11.27 -4.74 -5.53
C TYR A 96 -12.36 -3.78 -5.98
N VAL A 97 -12.80 -3.88 -7.24
CA VAL A 97 -13.83 -2.99 -7.79
C VAL A 97 -15.15 -3.07 -7.00
N PRO A 98 -15.73 -4.24 -6.71
CA PRO A 98 -16.97 -4.31 -5.92
C PRO A 98 -16.80 -3.77 -4.50
N LEU A 99 -15.61 -3.93 -3.92
CA LEU A 99 -15.30 -3.36 -2.61
C LEU A 99 -15.25 -1.83 -2.65
N ILE A 100 -14.59 -1.27 -3.66
CA ILE A 100 -14.54 0.19 -3.88
C ILE A 100 -15.95 0.74 -4.11
N GLU A 101 -16.77 0.10 -4.93
CA GLU A 101 -18.17 0.50 -5.15
C GLU A 101 -18.96 0.51 -3.85
N LYS A 102 -18.85 -0.54 -3.04
CA LYS A 102 -19.45 -0.61 -1.69
C LYS A 102 -18.97 0.54 -0.79
N MET A 103 -17.67 0.85 -0.82
CA MET A 103 -17.11 1.96 -0.05
C MET A 103 -17.65 3.32 -0.51
N LEU A 104 -17.74 3.55 -1.82
CA LEU A 104 -18.29 4.78 -2.40
C LEU A 104 -19.78 4.95 -2.10
N MET A 105 -20.55 3.86 -2.05
CA MET A 105 -21.95 3.90 -1.62
C MET A 105 -22.09 4.25 -0.13
N LYS A 106 -21.21 3.70 0.72
CA LYS A 106 -21.22 3.94 2.18
C LYS A 106 -20.69 5.33 2.56
N TYR A 107 -19.69 5.81 1.83
CA TYR A 107 -19.03 7.09 2.04
C TYR A 107 -19.00 7.84 0.70
N PRO A 108 -20.13 8.44 0.30
CA PRO A 108 -20.20 9.18 -0.95
C PRO A 108 -19.22 10.34 -0.92
N LEU A 109 -18.52 10.55 -2.03
CA LEU A 109 -17.61 11.67 -2.20
C LEU A 109 -18.37 12.98 -2.03
N SER A 110 -17.91 13.84 -1.13
CA SER A 110 -18.40 15.22 -1.12
C SER A 110 -17.82 15.96 -2.33
N LYS A 111 -18.58 16.93 -2.89
CA LYS A 111 -18.14 17.70 -4.07
C LYS A 111 -16.81 18.46 -3.85
N ASP A 112 -16.42 18.67 -2.59
CA ASP A 112 -15.24 19.46 -2.22
C ASP A 112 -13.95 18.62 -2.09
N GLU A 113 -14.04 17.30 -1.92
CA GLU A 113 -12.88 16.41 -1.72
C GLU A 113 -12.13 16.07 -3.03
N PHE A 114 -12.75 16.25 -4.19
CA PHE A 114 -12.12 15.96 -5.48
C PHE A 114 -11.03 16.97 -5.86
N SER A 115 -11.03 18.17 -5.27
CA SER A 115 -10.21 19.30 -5.74
C SER A 115 -8.88 19.50 -4.99
N GLN A 116 -8.65 18.82 -3.86
CA GLN A 116 -7.49 19.09 -2.99
C GLN A 116 -6.39 18.02 -3.07
N ASP A 117 -6.73 16.75 -3.33
CA ASP A 117 -5.79 15.63 -3.09
C ASP A 117 -5.16 15.01 -4.36
N LEU A 118 -5.51 15.50 -5.56
CA LEU A 118 -4.95 15.00 -6.84
C LEU A 118 -3.98 15.97 -7.53
N LEU A 119 -3.62 17.10 -6.89
CA LEU A 119 -2.74 18.14 -7.45
C LEU A 119 -1.58 18.55 -6.53
N LYS A 120 -1.09 17.67 -5.65
CA LYS A 120 0.20 17.88 -4.97
C LYS A 120 1.15 16.72 -5.25
#